data_AF-A0AAD8R1G7-F1
#
_entry.id   AF-A0AAD8R1G7-F1
#
_cell.length_a   1.000
_cell.length_b   1.000
_cell.length_c   1.000
_cell.angle_alpha   90.00
_cell.angle_beta   90.00
_cell.angle_gamma   90.00
#
_symmetry.space_group_name_H-M   'P 1'
#
loop_
_entity.id
_entity.type
_entity.pdbx_description
1 polymer ?
#
loop_
_entity_poly.entity_id
_entity_poly.type
_entity_poly.pdbx_seq_one_letter_code
_entity_poly.pdbx_strand_id
1 'polypeptide(L)'
;MRGRREKDEDRKNYFDVQKKKLEIEEVKAKTKAREIELKEREIELTAMARAQEVELKAKEVELKRQAEDNLIINADLTNMSEAKRAWFEKRQKEILERPN
;
A
#
# COMPACT_ATOMS: atom_id res chain seq x y z
N MET A 1 57.23 14.63 40.14
CA MET A 1 56.63 15.27 38.94
C MET A 1 56.15 14.27 37.89
N ARG A 2 56.81 13.12 37.65
CA ARG A 2 56.42 12.11 36.63
C ARG A 2 55.03 11.49 36.83
N GLY A 3 54.74 10.91 38.01
CA GLY A 3 53.48 10.19 38.25
C GLY A 3 52.20 11.04 38.32
N ARG A 4 52.31 12.38 38.23
CA ARG A 4 51.13 13.26 38.07
C ARG A 4 50.73 13.39 36.60
N ARG A 5 51.71 13.49 35.70
CA ARG A 5 51.47 13.56 34.25
C ARG A 5 50.90 12.26 33.69
N GLU A 6 51.42 11.12 34.15
CA GLU A 6 50.93 9.79 33.78
C GLU A 6 49.45 9.59 34.15
N LYS A 7 49.05 9.98 35.37
CA LYS A 7 47.64 9.94 35.80
C LYS A 7 46.74 10.89 34.99
N ASP A 8 47.26 12.03 34.56
CA ASP A 8 46.51 12.98 33.73
C ASP A 8 46.37 12.48 32.28
N GLU A 9 47.39 11.77 31.76
CA GLU A 9 47.38 11.10 30.45
C GLU A 9 46.41 9.91 30.43
N ASP A 10 46.44 9.06 31.47
CA ASP A 10 45.50 7.94 31.62
C ASP A 10 44.04 8.42 31.68
N ARG A 11 43.81 9.50 32.42
CA ARG A 11 42.47 10.10 32.55
C ARG A 11 41.99 10.67 31.21
N LYS A 12 42.86 11.35 30.46
CA LYS A 12 42.53 11.82 29.10
C LYS A 12 42.20 10.67 28.16
N ASN A 13 43.03 9.63 28.13
CA ASN A 13 42.77 8.44 27.33
C ASN A 13 41.44 7.79 27.67
N TYR A 14 41.09 7.70 28.96
CA TYR A 14 39.78 7.20 29.38
C TYR A 14 38.63 8.04 28.83
N PHE A 15 38.71 9.38 28.93
CA PHE A 15 37.67 10.27 28.40
C PHE A 15 37.55 10.19 26.87
N ASP A 16 38.67 10.11 26.16
CA ASP A 16 38.68 9.99 24.69
C ASP A 16 38.04 8.67 24.23
N VAL A 17 38.31 7.57 24.95
CA VAL A 17 37.66 6.28 24.68
C VAL A 17 36.15 6.34 24.95
N GLN A 18 35.72 6.97 26.04
CA GLN A 18 34.29 7.12 26.33
C GLN A 18 33.59 8.00 25.29
N LYS A 19 34.22 9.09 24.86
CA LYS A 19 33.70 9.95 23.80
C LYS A 19 33.52 9.19 22.48
N LYS A 20 34.52 8.42 22.06
CA LYS A 20 34.42 7.57 20.86
C LYS A 20 33.31 6.52 20.97
N LYS A 21 33.11 5.92 22.15
CA LYS A 21 31.99 4.99 22.37
C LYS A 21 30.64 5.68 22.21
N LEU A 22 30.48 6.88 22.76
CA LEU A 22 29.26 7.66 22.60
C LEU A 22 29.00 8.02 21.14
N GLU A 23 30.02 8.46 20.40
CA GLU A 23 29.91 8.76 18.96
C GLU A 23 29.46 7.52 18.16
N ILE A 24 29.99 6.35 18.47
CA ILE A 24 29.59 5.09 17.83
C ILE A 24 28.12 4.74 18.14
N GLU A 25 27.68 4.88 19.40
CA GLU A 25 26.29 4.61 19.78
C GLU A 25 25.31 5.62 19.14
N GLU A 26 25.69 6.89 19.02
CA GLU A 26 24.89 7.89 18.29
C GLU A 26 24.76 7.53 16.81
N VAL A 27 25.85 7.10 16.16
CA VAL A 27 25.81 6.66 14.75
C VAL A 27 24.91 5.42 14.62
N LYS A 28 25.02 4.44 15.51
CA LYS A 28 24.13 3.27 15.52
C LYS A 28 22.66 3.65 15.69
N ALA A 29 22.38 4.57 16.61
CA ALA A 29 21.02 5.05 16.84
C ALA A 29 20.44 5.75 15.60
N LYS A 30 21.23 6.62 14.96
CA LYS A 30 20.84 7.29 13.70
C LYS A 30 20.61 6.30 12.57
N THR A 31 21.47 5.28 12.43
CA THR A 31 21.29 4.24 11.41
C THR A 31 20.01 3.45 11.65
N LYS A 32 19.73 3.02 12.90
CA LYS A 32 18.49 2.32 13.24
C LYS A 32 17.25 3.15 12.97
N ALA A 33 17.26 4.45 13.31
CA ALA A 33 16.15 5.35 13.02
C ALA A 33 15.88 5.42 11.51
N ARG A 34 16.94 5.56 10.71
CA ARG A 34 16.83 5.56 9.24
C ARG A 34 16.29 4.24 8.68
N GLU A 35 16.71 3.09 9.23
CA GLU A 35 16.18 1.79 8.83
C GLU A 35 14.68 1.64 9.12
N ILE A 36 14.22 2.19 10.25
CA ILE A 36 12.79 2.20 10.60
C ILE A 36 12.02 3.08 9.61
N GLU A 37 12.49 4.31 9.35
CA GLU A 37 11.84 5.21 8.37
C GLU A 37 11.75 4.58 6.97
N LEU A 38 12.78 3.85 6.55
CA LEU A 38 12.77 3.14 5.26
C LEU A 38 11.71 2.04 5.24
N LYS A 39 11.61 1.24 6.30
CA LYS A 39 10.56 0.20 6.42
C LYS A 39 9.16 0.78 6.45
N GLU A 40 8.96 1.90 7.14
CA GLU A 40 7.67 2.60 7.15
C GLU A 40 7.28 3.05 5.75
N ARG A 41 8.20 3.65 4.99
CA ARG A 41 7.96 4.02 3.59
C ARG A 41 7.65 2.82 2.70
N GLU A 42 8.35 1.70 2.89
CA GLU A 42 8.06 0.47 2.14
C GLU A 42 6.65 -0.06 2.43
N ILE A 43 6.21 0.00 3.69
CA ILE A 43 4.86 -0.38 4.09
C ILE A 43 3.82 0.54 3.44
N GLU A 44 4.03 1.85 3.49
CA GLU A 44 3.13 2.84 2.88
C GLU A 44 3.00 2.62 1.37
N LEU A 45 4.12 2.47 0.66
CA LEU A 45 4.11 2.20 -0.78
C LEU A 45 3.37 0.90 -1.11
N THR A 46 3.57 -0.14 -0.31
CA THR A 46 2.88 -1.42 -0.49
C THR A 46 1.38 -1.28 -0.26
N ALA A 47 0.97 -0.53 0.77
CA ALA A 47 -0.44 -0.28 1.05
C ALA A 47 -1.11 0.51 -0.08
N MET A 48 -0.43 1.54 -0.60
CA MET A 48 -0.92 2.32 -1.74
C MET A 48 -1.08 1.46 -2.99
N ALA A 49 -0.09 0.64 -3.32
CA ALA A 49 -0.15 -0.25 -4.48
C ALA A 49 -1.32 -1.26 -4.37
N ARG A 50 -1.54 -1.83 -3.18
CA ARG A 50 -2.69 -2.72 -2.93
C ARG A 50 -4.02 -2.01 -3.04
N ALA A 51 -4.13 -0.78 -2.52
CA ALA A 51 -5.34 0.01 -2.66
C ALA A 51 -5.68 0.29 -4.13
N GLN A 52 -4.68 0.67 -4.93
CA GLN A 52 -4.83 0.85 -6.37
C GLN A 52 -5.21 -0.45 -7.09
N GLU A 53 -4.60 -1.59 -6.73
CA GLU A 53 -4.96 -2.88 -7.31
C GLU A 53 -6.42 -3.26 -7.04
N VAL A 54 -6.90 -3.03 -5.82
CA VAL A 54 -8.30 -3.27 -5.45
C VAL A 54 -9.23 -2.35 -6.23
N GLU A 55 -8.89 -1.06 -6.35
CA GLU A 55 -9.68 -0.09 -7.12
C GLU A 55 -9.76 -0.49 -8.60
N LEU A 56 -8.64 -0.91 -9.20
CA LEU A 56 -8.60 -1.36 -10.59
C LEU A 56 -9.44 -2.62 -10.80
N LYS A 57 -9.37 -3.60 -9.89
CA LYS A 57 -10.21 -4.80 -9.95
C LYS A 57 -11.69 -4.44 -9.82
N ALA A 58 -12.05 -3.50 -8.94
CA ALA A 58 -13.42 -3.03 -8.81
C ALA A 58 -13.91 -2.36 -10.12
N LYS A 59 -13.08 -1.52 -10.74
CA LYS A 59 -13.38 -0.91 -12.04
C LYS A 59 -13.50 -1.94 -13.15
N GLU A 60 -12.65 -2.96 -13.19
CA GLU A 60 -12.73 -4.03 -14.18
C GLU A 60 -14.03 -4.83 -14.05
N VAL A 61 -14.42 -5.18 -12.81
CA VAL A 61 -15.70 -5.85 -12.53
C VAL A 61 -16.87 -4.98 -12.97
N GLU A 62 -16.82 -3.69 -12.66
CA GLU A 62 -17.86 -2.74 -13.06
C GLU A 62 -17.96 -2.61 -14.59
N LEU A 63 -16.84 -2.51 -15.30
CA LEU A 63 -16.83 -2.46 -16.75
C LEU A 63 -17.39 -3.74 -17.38
N LYS A 64 -17.07 -4.91 -16.83
CA LYS A 64 -17.63 -6.19 -17.29
C LYS A 64 -19.14 -6.22 -17.06
N ARG A 65 -19.60 -5.80 -15.88
CA ARG A 65 -21.03 -5.70 -15.58
C ARG A 65 -21.75 -4.77 -16.56
N GLN A 66 -21.19 -3.58 -16.84
CA GLN A 66 -21.76 -2.64 -17.81
C GLN A 66 -21.79 -3.21 -19.22
N ALA A 67 -20.76 -3.95 -19.62
CA ALA A 67 -20.74 -4.62 -20.92
C ALA A 67 -21.85 -5.68 -21.03
N GLU A 68 -22.03 -6.50 -19.99
CA GLU A 68 -23.13 -7.48 -19.93
C GLU A 68 -24.51 -6.81 -19.93
N ASP A 69 -24.68 -5.77 -19.12
CA ASP A 69 -25.92 -5.00 -19.04
C ASP A 69 -26.26 -4.38 -20.42
N ASN A 70 -25.26 -3.85 -21.15
CA ASN A 70 -25.43 -3.34 -22.50
C ASN A 70 -25.82 -4.43 -23.50
N LEU A 71 -25.25 -5.64 -23.41
CA LEU A 71 -25.65 -6.77 -24.26
C LEU A 71 -27.11 -7.17 -24.01
N ILE A 72 -27.55 -7.12 -22.76
CA ILE A 72 -28.92 -7.46 -22.36
C ILE A 72 -29.91 -6.38 -22.82
N ILE A 73 -29.58 -5.10 -22.61
CA ILE A 73 -30.41 -3.97 -23.03
C ILE A 73 -30.60 -3.94 -24.54
N ASN A 74 -29.54 -4.23 -25.31
CA ASN A 74 -29.58 -4.12 -26.77
C ASN A 74 -29.88 -5.46 -27.47
N ALA A 75 -30.30 -6.49 -26.74
CA ALA A 75 -30.65 -7.78 -27.32
C ALA A 75 -31.89 -7.67 -28.22
N ASP A 76 -31.80 -8.20 -29.44
CA ASP A 76 -32.95 -8.36 -30.33
C ASP A 76 -33.82 -9.54 -29.87
N LEU A 77 -35.06 -9.23 -29.46
CA LEU A 77 -36.00 -10.19 -28.90
C LEU A 77 -36.97 -10.78 -29.94
N THR A 78 -36.94 -10.30 -31.19
CA THR A 78 -37.93 -10.63 -32.23
C THR A 78 -38.00 -12.12 -32.57
N ASN A 79 -36.84 -12.79 -32.55
CA ASN A 79 -36.72 -14.21 -32.91
C ASN A 79 -36.58 -15.14 -31.69
N MET A 80 -36.85 -14.64 -30.47
CA MET A 80 -36.74 -15.43 -29.24
C MET A 80 -38.05 -16.14 -28.90
N SER A 81 -37.95 -17.30 -28.23
CA SER A 81 -39.12 -17.92 -27.60
C SER A 81 -39.70 -17.03 -26.50
N GLU A 82 -40.99 -17.16 -26.24
CA GLU A 82 -41.71 -16.36 -25.24
C GLU A 82 -41.04 -16.40 -23.85
N ALA A 83 -40.64 -17.60 -23.40
CA ALA A 83 -39.94 -17.77 -22.13
C ALA A 83 -38.58 -17.04 -22.08
N LYS A 84 -37.82 -17.07 -23.17
CA LYS A 84 -36.52 -16.38 -23.25
C LYS A 84 -36.70 -14.88 -23.33
N ARG A 85 -37.68 -14.42 -24.12
CA ARG A 85 -38.05 -13.01 -24.23
C ARG A 85 -38.47 -12.42 -22.88
N ALA A 86 -39.37 -13.10 -22.16
CA ALA A 86 -39.82 -12.66 -20.84
C ALA A 86 -38.66 -12.54 -19.83
N TRP A 87 -37.67 -13.44 -19.92
CA TRP A 87 -36.46 -13.35 -19.10
C TRP A 87 -35.63 -12.10 -19.43
N PHE A 88 -35.42 -11.79 -20.71
CA PHE A 88 -34.69 -10.58 -21.13
C PHE A 88 -35.44 -9.30 -20.73
N GLU A 89 -36.74 -9.20 -20.99
CA GLU A 89 -37.55 -8.03 -20.64
C GLU A 89 -37.52 -7.74 -19.13
N LYS A 90 -37.63 -8.79 -18.30
CA LYS A 90 -37.47 -8.67 -16.85
C LYS A 90 -36.08 -8.12 -16.50
N ARG A 91 -35.03 -8.67 -17.12
CA ARG A 91 -33.65 -8.29 -16.81
C ARG A 91 -33.32 -6.87 -17.26
N GLN A 92 -33.81 -6.44 -18.42
CA GLN A 92 -33.70 -5.06 -18.91
C GLN A 92 -34.32 -4.08 -17.92
N LYS A 93 -35.52 -4.40 -17.41
CA LYS A 93 -36.19 -3.59 -16.40
C LYS A 93 -35.37 -3.48 -15.11
N GLU A 94 -34.86 -4.60 -14.60
CA GLU A 94 -34.01 -4.62 -13.40
C GLU A 94 -32.74 -3.76 -13.56
N ILE A 95 -32.14 -3.73 -14.77
CA ILE A 95 -30.96 -2.90 -15.05
C ILE A 95 -31.34 -1.41 -15.07
N LEU A 96 -32.45 -1.04 -15.72
CA LEU A 96 -32.90 0.35 -15.82
C LEU A 96 -33.35 0.96 -14.48
N GLU A 97 -33.84 0.11 -13.56
CA GLU A 97 -34.27 0.53 -12.22
C GLU A 97 -33.12 0.53 -11.19
N ARG A 98 -31.92 0.06 -11.57
CA ARG A 98 -30.79 -0.05 -10.65
C ARG A 98 -30.23 1.34 -10.31
N PRO A 99 -29.99 1.66 -9.03
CA PRO A 99 -29.33 2.91 -8.66
C PRO A 99 -27.87 2.90 -9.12
N ASN A 100 -27.42 4.06 -9.62
CA ASN A 100 -26.02 4.34 -9.98
C ASN A 100 -25.11 4.39 -8.76
#